data_AF-A0A845QM43-F1
#
_entry.id   AF-A0A845QM43-F1
#
_cell.length_a   1.000
_cell.length_b   1.000
_cell.length_c   1.000
_cell.angle_alpha   90.00
_cell.angle_beta   90.00
_cell.angle_gamma   90.00
#
_symmetry.space_group_name_H-M   'P 1'
#
loop_
_entity.id
_entity.type
_entity.pdbx_description
1 polymer ?
#
loop_
_entity_poly.entity_id
_entity_poly.type
_entity_poly.pdbx_seq_one_letter_code
_entity_poly.pdbx_strand_id
1 'polypeptide(L)' 'MEISIIFKIAGIGICIALVNQILVKAGKDEMAMMTTLAGVIIVLVIIVKMLAEFFETMKVFMEF' A
#
# COMPACT_ATOMS: atom_id res chain seq x y z
N MET A 1 1.27 11.45 -14.31
CA MET A 1 0.51 10.23 -13.95
C MET A 1 1.33 9.25 -13.11
N GLU A 2 2.67 9.21 -13.23
CA GLU A 2 3.53 8.35 -12.39
C GLU A 2 3.76 8.90 -10.96
N ILE A 3 4.01 10.21 -10.84
CA ILE A 3 4.22 10.87 -9.53
C ILE A 3 3.00 10.75 -8.62
N SER A 4 1.78 10.72 -9.17
CA SER A 4 0.56 10.53 -8.40
C SER A 4 0.50 9.18 -7.70
N ILE A 5 1.07 8.11 -8.27
CA ILE A 5 1.10 6.79 -7.64
C ILE A 5 2.08 6.79 -6.47
N ILE A 6 3.27 7.35 -6.67
CA ILE A 6 4.30 7.45 -5.64
C ILE A 6 3.79 8.27 -4.44
N PHE A 7 3.16 9.42 -4.69
CA PHE A 7 2.53 10.23 -3.63
C PHE A 7 1.41 9.49 -2.90
N LYS A 8 0.61 8.68 -3.61
CA LYS A 8 -0.47 7.90 -3.00
C LYS A 8 0.06 6.83 -2.05
N ILE A 9 1.10 6.10 -2.47
CA ILE A 9 1.76 5.08 -1.65
C ILE A 9 2.45 5.73 -0.44
N ALA A 10 3.18 6.83 -0.66
CA ALA A 10 3.82 7.59 0.41
C ALA A 10 2.82 8.12 1.44
N GLY A 11 1.68 8.67 0.99
CA GLY A 11 0.61 9.15 1.87
C GLY A 11 0.03 8.04 2.75
N ILE A 12 -0.26 6.87 2.16
CA ILE A 12 -0.73 5.69 2.90
C ILE A 12 0.32 5.24 3.93
N GLY A 13 1.60 5.20 3.54
CA GLY A 13 2.71 4.84 4.44
C GLY A 13 2.82 5.78 5.64
N ILE A 14 2.72 7.10 5.42
CA ILE A 14 2.72 8.10 6.50
C ILE A 14 1.51 7.90 7.42
N CYS A 15 0.31 7.70 6.88
CA CYS A 15 -0.89 7.46 7.68
C CYS A 15 -0.74 6.21 8.58
N ILE A 16 -0.27 5.09 8.03
CA ILE A 16 -0.05 3.85 8.79
C ILE A 16 0.97 4.09 9.91
N ALA A 17 2.09 4.75 9.60
CA ALA A 17 3.15 5.04 10.56
C ALA A 17 2.64 5.93 11.71
N LEU A 18 1.80 6.93 11.41
CA LEU A 18 1.18 7.80 12.42
C LEU A 18 0.21 7.02 13.31
N VAL A 19 -0.67 6.19 12.74
CA VAL A 19 -1.61 5.37 13.52
C VAL A 19 -0.86 4.39 14.42
N ASN A 20 0.20 3.76 13.90
CA ASN A 20 1.05 2.85 14.67
C ASN A 20 1.71 3.57 15.86
N GLN A 21 2.33 4.73 15.63
CA GLN A 21 2.92 5.53 16.71
C GLN A 21 1.91 5.95 17.78
N ILE A 22 0.68 6.31 17.38
CA ILE A 22 -0.40 6.67 18.31
C ILE A 22 -0.81 5.45 19.15
N LEU A 23 -0.97 4.27 18.54
CA LEU A 23 -1.36 3.04 19.23
C LEU A 23 -0.30 2.57 20.24
N VAL A 24 0.97 2.65 19.87
CA VAL A 24 2.09 2.35 20.79
C VAL A 24 2.09 3.34 21.96
N LYS A 25 1.93 4.65 21.68
CA LYS A 25 1.83 5.66 22.76
C LYS A 25 0.60 5.50 23.65
N ALA A 26 -0.47 4.90 23.14
CA ALA A 26 -1.67 4.56 23.89
C ALA A 26 -1.55 3.26 24.70
N GLY A 27 -0.39 2.59 24.67
CA GLY A 27 -0.15 1.32 25.38
C GLY A 27 -0.87 0.11 24.75
N LYS A 28 -1.28 0.21 23.47
CA LYS A 28 -1.96 -0.85 22.71
C LYS A 28 -1.02 -1.50 21.70
N ASP A 29 0.03 -2.16 22.21
CA ASP A 29 1.09 -2.74 21.38
C ASP A 29 0.60 -3.84 20.43
N GLU A 30 -0.38 -4.65 20.84
CA GLU A 30 -0.98 -5.66 19.97
C GLU A 30 -1.67 -5.03 18.74
N MET A 31 -2.42 -3.95 18.95
CA MET A 31 -3.12 -3.24 17.86
C MET A 31 -2.14 -2.50 16.95
N ALA A 32 -1.04 -1.97 17.52
CA ALA A 32 0.06 -1.37 16.77
C ALA A 32 0.73 -2.39 15.82
N MET A 33 1.00 -3.60 16.33
CA MET A 33 1.54 -4.69 15.51
C MET A 33 0.56 -5.09 14.39
N MET A 34 -0.73 -5.25 14.70
CA MET A 34 -1.75 -5.56 13.69
C MET A 34 -1.88 -4.47 12.62
N THR A 35 -1.74 -3.19 13.02
CA THR A 35 -1.76 -2.05 12.10
C THR A 35 -0.58 -2.06 11.14
N THR A 36 0.61 -2.41 11.63
CA THR A 36 1.81 -2.55 10.79
C THR A 36 1.62 -3.67 9.77
N LEU A 37 1.07 -4.81 10.20
CA LEU A 37 0.79 -5.96 9.34
C LEU A 37 -0.25 -5.61 8.26
N ALA A 38 -1.34 -4.95 8.64
CA ALA A 38 -2.35 -4.44 7.72
C ALA A 38 -1.74 -3.46 6.71
N GLY A 39 -0.84 -2.59 7.15
CA GLY A 39 -0.11 -1.68 6.29
C GLY A 39 0.70 -2.39 5.20
N VAL A 40 1.43 -3.45 5.56
CA VAL A 40 2.16 -4.28 4.59
C VAL A 40 1.21 -4.92 3.57
N ILE A 41 0.09 -5.48 4.03
CA ILE A 41 -0.90 -6.11 3.14
C ILE A 41 -1.46 -5.09 2.13
N ILE A 42 -1.79 -3.88 2.58
CA ILE A 42 -2.30 -2.82 1.69
C ILE A 42 -1.28 -2.48 0.59
N VAL A 43 0.00 -2.36 0.95
CA VAL A 43 1.07 -2.08 -0.03
C VAL A 43 1.19 -3.22 -1.03
N LEU A 44 1.14 -4.48 -0.58
CA LEU A 44 1.17 -5.65 -1.47
C LEU A 44 0.00 -5.65 -2.47
N VAL A 45 -1.21 -5.32 -2.02
CA VAL A 45 -2.39 -5.23 -2.92
C VAL A 45 -2.20 -4.16 -3.99
N ILE A 46 -1.58 -3.02 -3.64
CA ILE A 46 -1.29 -1.95 -4.61
C ILE A 46 -0.31 -2.47 -5.68
N ILE A 47 0.75 -3.17 -5.27
CA ILE A 47 1.73 -3.75 -6.19
C ILE A 47 1.07 -4.75 -7.13
N VAL A 48 0.23 -5.66 -6.62
CA VAL A 48 -0.49 -6.65 -7.45
C VAL A 48 -1.40 -5.97 -8.48
N LYS A 49 -2.10 -4.91 -8.10
CA LYS A 49 -2.94 -4.15 -9.04
C LYS A 49 -2.11 -3.48 -10.15
N MET A 50 -0.98 -2.89 -9.81
CA MET A 50 -0.07 -2.31 -10.81
C MET A 50 0.46 -3.37 -11.78
N LEU A 51 0.78 -4.57 -11.28
CA LEU A 51 1.17 -5.68 -12.14
C LEU A 51 0.02 -6.12 -13.05
N ALA A 52 -1.21 -6.21 -12.54
CA ALA A 52 -2.37 -6.57 -13.35
C ALA A 52 -2.64 -5.55 -14.48
N GLU A 53 -2.56 -4.25 -14.19
CA GLU A 53 -2.68 -3.19 -15.21
C GLU A 53 -1.58 -3.28 -16.27
N PHE A 54 -0.35 -3.62 -15.86
CA PHE A 54 0.75 -3.86 -16.78
C PHE A 54 0.47 -5.07 -17.69
N PHE A 55 -0.03 -6.18 -17.14
CA PHE A 55 -0.39 -7.36 -17.93
C PHE A 55 -1.56 -7.11 -18.89
N GLU A 56 -2.58 -6.36 -18.49
CA GLU A 56 -3.66 -5.94 -19.39
C GLU A 56 -3.14 -5.11 -20.56
N THR A 57 -2.22 -4.17 -20.28
CA THR A 57 -1.55 -3.39 -21.32
C THR A 57 -0.80 -4.31 -22.30
N MET A 58 -0.06 -5.29 -21.79
CA MET A 58 0.65 -6.27 -22.63
C MET A 58 -0.29 -7.15 -23.45
N LYS A 59 -1.47 -7.50 -22.92
CA LYS A 59 -2.46 -8.33 -23.59
C LYS A 59 -3.03 -7.63 -24.84
N VAL A 60 -3.26 -6.32 -24.77
CA VAL A 60 -3.70 -5.50 -25.93
C VAL A 60 -2.68 -5.58 -27.07
N PHE A 61 -1.39 -5.60 -26.76
CA PHE A 61 -0.34 -5.73 -27.78
C PHE A 61 -0.17 -7.16 -28.32
N MET A 62 -0.59 -8.19 -27.56
CA MET A 62 -0.55 -9.59 -28.01
C MET A 62 -1.78 -10.01 -28.83
N GLU A 63 -2.93 -9.33 -28.69
CA GLU A 63 -4.15 -9.60 -29.47
C GLU A 63 -4.20 -8.92 -30.85
N PHE A 64 -3.16 -8.15 -31.22
CA PHE A 64 -2.98 -7.50 -32.52
C PHE A 64 -1.99 -8.27 -33.40
#